data_AF-A0AAD5M4Y0-F1
#
_entry.id   AF-A0AAD5M4Y0-F1
#
_cell.length_a   1.000
_cell.length_b   1.000
_cell.length_c   1.000
_cell.angle_alpha   90.00
_cell.angle_beta   90.00
_cell.angle_gamma   90.00
#
_symmetry.space_group_name_H-M   'P 1'
#
loop_
_entity.id
_entity.type
_entity.pdbx_description
1 polymer ?
#
loop_
_entity_poly.entity_id
_entity_poly.type
_entity_poly.pdbx_seq_one_letter_code
_entity_poly.pdbx_strand_id
1 'polypeptide(L)'
;MVESPTWLLAQGRREDAESEIARLFGQENVKLALSFMESAEASDSEREVEEGRPTDAEAPVSSESPMKALFSPEYRLQTIVALVLAFSQQLSGINAVFFYSSDMFNKAGLDDDRIGSIIVNVVNLIPTMMAGVLGTKFGSRKMMLFGYFVMIIAAAGITLSLVIKVAALSIVFTALYVAAFGFSLGPLVFVIASSVFPNNLRASGIALCQFVNWVGTLIVGIGYPHVANAFGDWGFVPFIGTLTFFLLFMHKYLPETSGKTGEEIQELFRKQAQQQQQSGDEKPKEYQ
;
A
#
# COMPACT_ATOMS: atom_id res chain seq x y z
N MET A 1 18.22 -10.56 -16.60
CA MET A 1 17.34 -9.39 -16.38
C MET A 1 18.02 -8.21 -17.03
N VAL A 2 17.27 -7.35 -17.72
CA VAL A 2 17.81 -6.10 -18.25
C VAL A 2 17.34 -4.96 -17.35
N GLU A 3 18.17 -3.93 -17.22
CA GLU A 3 17.88 -2.77 -16.38
C GLU A 3 16.69 -1.96 -16.92
N SER A 4 15.99 -1.25 -16.03
CA SER A 4 14.81 -0.47 -16.41
C SER A 4 15.19 0.66 -17.40
N PRO A 5 14.42 0.89 -18.48
CA PRO A 5 14.71 1.97 -19.42
C PRO A 5 14.77 3.35 -18.76
N THR A 6 13.95 3.62 -17.75
CA THR A 6 14.01 4.89 -16.98
C THR A 6 15.30 5.03 -16.19
N TRP A 7 15.85 3.92 -15.66
CA TRP A 7 17.15 3.96 -14.99
C TRP A 7 18.30 4.14 -15.99
N LEU A 8 18.21 3.50 -17.17
CA LEU A 8 19.19 3.66 -18.24
C LEU A 8 19.25 5.10 -18.75
N LEU A 9 18.10 5.76 -18.91
CA LEU A 9 18.01 7.19 -19.24
C LEU A 9 18.65 8.06 -18.16
N ALA A 10 18.33 7.82 -16.89
CA ALA A 10 18.93 8.55 -15.76
C ALA A 10 20.47 8.38 -15.66
N GLN A 11 21.02 7.29 -16.19
CA GLN A 11 22.47 7.05 -16.27
C GLN A 11 23.11 7.56 -17.58
N GLY A 12 22.35 8.25 -18.44
CA GLY A 12 22.81 8.74 -19.74
C GLY A 12 22.99 7.65 -20.80
N ARG A 13 22.55 6.42 -20.54
CA ARG A 13 22.67 5.25 -21.45
C ARG A 13 21.46 5.18 -22.40
N ARG A 14 21.31 6.20 -23.25
CA ARG A 14 20.14 6.35 -24.12
C ARG A 14 19.96 5.20 -25.10
N GLU A 15 21.01 4.80 -25.82
CA GLU A 15 20.94 3.72 -26.82
C GLU A 15 20.45 2.39 -26.22
N ASP A 16 20.93 2.06 -25.01
CA ASP A 16 20.48 0.88 -24.28
C ASP A 16 19.00 0.99 -23.88
N ALA A 17 18.56 2.19 -23.46
CA ALA A 17 17.17 2.46 -23.16
C ALA A 17 16.28 2.32 -24.40
N GLU A 18 16.69 2.83 -25.56
CA GLU A 18 15.92 2.71 -26.81
C GLU A 18 15.76 1.25 -27.24
N SER A 19 16.84 0.46 -27.14
CA SER A 19 16.83 -0.98 -27.44
C SER A 19 15.85 -1.74 -26.54
N GLU A 20 15.85 -1.44 -25.24
CA GLU A 20 14.94 -2.09 -24.30
C GLU A 20 13.49 -1.63 -24.44
N ILE A 21 13.26 -0.35 -24.73
CA ILE A 21 11.92 0.16 -25.06
C ILE A 21 11.40 -0.51 -26.33
N ALA A 22 12.23 -0.65 -27.37
CA ALA A 22 11.86 -1.33 -28.60
C ALA A 22 11.48 -2.80 -28.35
N ARG A 23 12.16 -3.45 -27.41
CA ARG A 23 11.88 -4.83 -27.01
C ARG A 23 10.60 -4.97 -26.20
N LEU A 24 10.28 -4.00 -25.34
CA LEU A 24 9.11 -4.04 -24.45
C LEU A 24 7.81 -3.56 -25.12
N PHE A 25 7.90 -2.49 -25.92
CA PHE A 25 6.75 -1.78 -26.47
C PHE A 25 6.67 -1.85 -28.00
N GLY A 26 7.67 -2.44 -28.67
CA GLY A 26 7.78 -2.46 -30.13
C GLY A 26 8.50 -1.23 -30.69
N GLN A 27 9.17 -1.41 -31.82
CA GLN A 27 9.95 -0.37 -32.51
C GLN A 27 9.13 0.89 -32.82
N GLU A 28 7.84 0.74 -33.17
CA GLU A 28 6.95 1.88 -33.46
C GLU A 28 6.72 2.82 -32.27
N ASN A 29 6.79 2.30 -31.03
CA ASN A 29 6.42 3.05 -29.83
C ASN A 29 7.63 3.68 -29.11
N VAL A 30 8.85 3.46 -29.62
CA VAL A 30 10.09 3.94 -28.98
C VAL A 30 10.10 5.45 -28.81
N LYS A 31 9.77 6.20 -29.87
CA LYS A 31 9.74 7.67 -29.81
C LYS A 31 8.69 8.20 -28.82
N LEU A 32 7.52 7.57 -28.78
CA LEU A 32 6.45 7.97 -27.88
C LEU A 32 6.84 7.69 -26.43
N ALA A 33 7.34 6.49 -26.14
CA ALA A 33 7.80 6.11 -24.81
C ALA A 33 8.97 6.96 -24.32
N LEU A 34 9.96 7.25 -25.18
CA LEU A 34 11.07 8.17 -24.87
C LEU A 34 10.54 9.57 -24.56
N SER A 35 9.61 10.09 -25.36
CA SER A 35 9.06 11.44 -25.10
C SER A 35 8.35 11.53 -23.75
N PHE A 36 7.63 10.48 -23.33
CA PHE A 36 7.03 10.42 -22.00
C PHE A 36 8.08 10.31 -20.90
N MET A 37 9.10 9.48 -21.07
CA MET A 37 10.15 9.29 -20.07
C MET A 37 11.04 10.53 -19.90
N GLU A 38 11.44 11.16 -21.01
CA GLU A 38 12.23 12.39 -21.02
C GLU A 38 11.42 13.58 -20.47
N SER A 39 10.11 13.65 -20.75
CA SER A 39 9.24 14.67 -20.13
C SER A 39 9.12 14.50 -18.62
N ALA A 40 9.06 13.25 -18.14
CA ALA A 40 9.00 12.95 -16.72
C ALA A 40 10.33 13.31 -16.02
N GLU A 41 11.48 12.98 -16.63
CA GLU A 41 12.81 13.35 -16.12
C GLU A 41 13.06 14.86 -16.15
N ALA A 42 12.69 15.54 -17.23
CA ALA A 42 12.80 16.99 -17.33
C ALA A 42 11.93 17.67 -16.26
N SER A 43 10.72 17.17 -16.02
CA SER A 43 9.85 17.71 -14.97
C SER A 43 10.41 17.47 -13.55
N ASP A 44 11.04 16.32 -13.31
CA ASP A 44 11.69 16.02 -12.02
C ASP A 44 12.94 16.90 -11.83
N SER A 45 13.71 17.14 -12.90
CA SER A 45 14.94 17.94 -12.88
C SER A 45 14.68 19.45 -12.78
N GLU A 46 13.68 19.96 -13.50
CA GLU A 46 13.27 21.38 -13.41
C GLU A 46 12.71 21.69 -12.02
N ARG A 47 12.02 20.75 -11.37
CA ARG A 47 11.55 20.90 -9.99
C ARG A 47 12.69 20.92 -8.98
N GLU A 48 13.71 20.07 -9.13
CA GLU A 48 14.94 20.15 -8.31
C GLU A 48 15.63 21.52 -8.42
N VAL A 49 15.54 22.17 -9.60
CA VAL A 49 16.13 23.50 -9.85
C VAL A 49 15.24 24.65 -9.37
N GLU A 50 13.91 24.53 -9.48
CA GLU A 50 12.96 25.56 -9.06
C GLU A 50 12.80 25.60 -7.52
N GLU A 51 12.94 24.46 -6.85
CA GLU A 51 12.88 24.34 -5.38
C GLU A 51 14.20 24.68 -4.67
N GLY A 52 15.26 24.97 -5.43
CA GLY A 52 16.58 25.39 -4.93
C GLY A 52 17.09 26.68 -5.57
N ARG A 53 16.67 27.86 -5.10
CA ARG A 53 17.41 29.12 -5.34
C ARG A 53 17.40 30.04 -4.10
N PRO A 54 18.53 30.70 -3.80
CA PRO A 54 18.99 31.78 -4.65
C PRO A 54 20.34 31.55 -5.33
N THR A 55 20.40 32.12 -6.54
CA THR A 55 21.57 32.71 -7.21
C THR A 55 22.73 33.04 -6.26
N ASP A 56 23.86 32.35 -6.41
CA ASP A 56 25.14 32.91 -6.86
C ASP A 56 26.21 31.81 -6.87
N ALA A 57 27.08 31.87 -7.89
CA ALA A 57 28.37 31.20 -8.10
C ALA A 57 28.70 29.90 -7.31
N GLU A 58 28.91 28.82 -8.07
CA GLU A 58 29.79 27.66 -7.77
C GLU A 58 29.67 27.04 -6.36
N ALA A 59 28.73 26.09 -6.19
CA ALA A 59 28.84 25.04 -5.18
C ALA A 59 28.18 23.74 -5.69
N PRO A 60 28.77 22.55 -5.43
CA PRO A 60 28.27 21.28 -5.97
C PRO A 60 26.95 20.89 -5.29
N VAL A 61 26.04 20.36 -6.10
CA VAL A 61 24.78 19.68 -5.75
C VAL A 61 24.78 19.17 -4.31
N SER A 62 24.14 19.90 -3.39
CA SER A 62 23.88 19.40 -2.05
C SER A 62 22.77 18.36 -2.16
N SER A 63 23.16 17.13 -2.48
CA SER A 63 22.30 15.95 -2.45
C SER A 63 21.85 15.69 -1.02
N GLU A 64 20.73 16.29 -0.61
CA GLU A 64 20.05 15.80 0.57
C GLU A 64 19.79 14.30 0.41
N SER A 65 20.07 13.52 1.45
CA SER A 65 19.81 12.08 1.43
C SER A 65 18.35 11.84 1.01
N PRO A 66 18.07 10.97 0.02
CA PRO A 66 16.71 10.66 -0.41
C PRO A 66 15.77 10.26 0.75
N MET A 67 16.33 9.68 1.83
CA MET A 67 15.57 9.40 3.04
C MET A 67 15.10 10.65 3.80
N LYS A 68 15.89 11.74 3.82
CA LYS A 68 15.48 13.01 4.43
C LYS A 68 14.41 13.70 3.58
N ALA A 69 14.58 13.67 2.26
CA ALA A 69 13.63 14.26 1.31
C ALA A 69 12.22 13.67 1.45
N LEU A 70 12.08 12.36 1.76
CA LEU A 70 10.77 11.74 2.03
C LEU A 70 9.96 12.40 3.15
N PHE A 71 10.63 13.03 4.12
CA PHE A 71 9.98 13.70 5.25
C PHE A 71 9.93 15.23 5.09
N SER A 72 10.28 15.75 3.92
CA SER A 72 10.10 17.17 3.60
C SER A 72 8.62 17.55 3.64
N PRO A 73 8.25 18.82 3.91
CA PRO A 73 6.87 19.26 3.95
C PRO A 73 6.06 18.92 2.70
N GLU A 74 6.73 18.80 1.56
CA GLU A 74 6.13 18.45 0.28
C GLU A 74 5.71 16.97 0.20
N TYR A 75 6.63 16.05 0.49
CA TYR A 75 6.40 14.61 0.37
C TYR A 75 5.83 13.97 1.65
N ARG A 76 5.80 14.71 2.77
CA ARG A 76 5.38 14.18 4.07
C ARG A 76 4.01 13.53 4.05
N LEU A 77 3.01 14.12 3.37
CA LEU A 77 1.67 13.55 3.31
C LEU A 77 1.67 12.20 2.58
N GLN A 78 2.36 12.13 1.44
CA GLN A 78 2.50 10.92 0.63
C GLN A 78 3.23 9.82 1.42
N THR A 79 4.34 10.17 2.06
CA THR A 79 5.11 9.26 2.91
C THR A 79 4.25 8.73 4.05
N ILE A 80 3.52 9.60 4.78
CA ILE A 80 2.62 9.14 5.85
C ILE A 80 1.56 8.19 5.31
N VAL A 81 0.90 8.53 4.20
CA VAL A 81 -0.14 7.68 3.60
C VAL A 81 0.42 6.32 3.20
N ALA A 82 1.59 6.28 2.56
CA ALA A 82 2.25 5.04 2.14
C ALA A 82 2.70 4.19 3.33
N LEU A 83 3.24 4.79 4.39
CA LEU A 83 3.64 4.06 5.61
C LEU A 83 2.44 3.54 6.39
N VAL A 84 1.38 4.35 6.53
CA VAL A 84 0.13 3.89 7.15
C VAL A 84 -0.49 2.78 6.31
N LEU A 85 -0.41 2.86 4.97
CA LEU A 85 -0.87 1.80 4.07
C LEU A 85 -0.09 0.49 4.30
N ALA A 86 1.24 0.54 4.34
CA ALA A 86 2.06 -0.64 4.61
C ALA A 86 1.79 -1.24 6.00
N PHE A 87 1.59 -0.39 7.01
CA PHE A 87 1.30 -0.83 8.38
C PHE A 87 -0.12 -1.41 8.51
N SER A 88 -1.10 -0.79 7.84
CA SER A 88 -2.50 -1.23 7.82
C SER A 88 -2.67 -2.61 7.20
N GLN A 89 -1.83 -2.97 6.21
CA GLN A 89 -1.81 -4.31 5.65
C GLN A 89 -1.53 -5.36 6.73
N GLN A 90 -0.58 -5.09 7.62
CA GLN A 90 -0.19 -6.04 8.67
C GLN A 90 -1.16 -6.04 9.84
N LEU A 91 -1.58 -4.85 10.29
CA LEU A 91 -2.55 -4.68 11.36
C LEU A 91 -3.99 -5.04 10.94
N SER A 92 -4.19 -5.48 9.70
CA SER A 92 -5.38 -6.24 9.34
C SER A 92 -5.46 -7.56 10.13
N GLY A 93 -4.33 -8.16 10.53
CA GLY A 93 -4.32 -9.47 11.18
C GLY A 93 -4.29 -10.64 10.18
N ILE A 94 -4.02 -10.38 8.90
CA ILE A 94 -3.86 -11.45 7.91
C ILE A 94 -2.78 -12.46 8.30
N ASN A 95 -1.67 -12.00 8.88
CA ASN A 95 -0.62 -12.90 9.37
C ASN A 95 -1.08 -13.73 10.57
N ALA A 96 -1.96 -13.19 11.41
CA ALA A 96 -2.55 -13.98 12.49
C ALA A 96 -3.39 -15.14 11.91
N VAL A 97 -4.14 -14.89 10.83
CA VAL A 97 -4.85 -15.96 10.10
C VAL A 97 -3.89 -16.97 9.50
N PHE A 98 -2.84 -16.54 8.81
CA PHE A 98 -1.88 -17.47 8.20
C PHE A 98 -1.09 -18.29 9.23
N PHE A 99 -0.71 -17.69 10.36
CA PHE A 99 0.10 -18.37 11.38
C PHE A 99 -0.73 -19.23 12.33
N TYR A 100 -1.98 -18.84 12.61
CA TYR A 100 -2.80 -19.44 13.67
C TYR A 100 -4.17 -19.96 13.22
N SER A 101 -4.45 -20.03 11.92
CA SER A 101 -5.70 -20.60 11.38
C SER A 101 -5.96 -22.02 11.87
N SER A 102 -4.93 -22.87 11.94
CA SER A 102 -5.01 -24.22 12.50
C SER A 102 -5.53 -24.27 13.93
N ASP A 103 -5.02 -23.39 14.81
CA ASP A 103 -5.47 -23.27 16.20
C ASP A 103 -6.91 -22.72 16.26
N MET A 104 -7.21 -21.74 15.42
CA MET A 104 -8.54 -21.13 15.30
C MET A 104 -9.60 -22.14 14.84
N PHE A 105 -9.27 -23.01 13.89
CA PHE A 105 -10.16 -24.06 13.39
C PHE A 105 -10.35 -25.18 14.43
N ASN A 106 -9.28 -25.59 15.12
CA ASN A 106 -9.39 -26.52 16.24
C ASN A 106 -10.34 -25.98 17.33
N LYS A 107 -10.18 -24.71 17.72
CA LYS A 107 -11.07 -24.05 18.70
C LYS A 107 -12.53 -23.97 18.22
N ALA A 108 -12.75 -23.87 16.92
CA ALA A 108 -14.09 -23.91 16.32
C ALA A 108 -14.70 -25.32 16.23
N GLY A 109 -13.95 -26.37 16.60
CA GLY A 109 -14.42 -27.76 16.63
C GLY A 109 -14.12 -28.59 15.38
N LEU A 110 -13.09 -28.24 14.60
CA LEU A 110 -12.60 -29.09 13.49
C LEU A 110 -11.61 -30.15 13.99
N ASP A 111 -11.91 -31.41 13.70
CA ASP A 111 -11.03 -32.55 13.99
C ASP A 111 -9.79 -32.61 13.05
N ASP A 112 -9.91 -32.12 11.81
CA ASP A 112 -8.80 -32.02 10.84
C ASP A 112 -8.65 -30.57 10.34
N ASP A 113 -7.86 -29.79 11.06
CA ASP A 113 -7.59 -28.38 10.83
C ASP A 113 -6.79 -28.11 9.55
N ARG A 114 -6.06 -29.12 9.04
CA ARG A 114 -5.25 -29.01 7.82
C ARG A 114 -6.10 -28.74 6.59
N ILE A 115 -7.31 -29.32 6.54
CA ILE A 115 -8.25 -29.13 5.43
C ILE A 115 -8.66 -27.66 5.34
N GLY A 116 -8.97 -27.03 6.49
CA GLY A 116 -9.29 -25.61 6.56
C GLY A 116 -8.14 -24.73 6.06
N SER A 117 -6.92 -25.02 6.51
CA SER A 117 -5.72 -24.28 6.09
C SER A 117 -5.44 -24.41 4.58
N ILE A 118 -5.62 -25.59 3.99
CA ILE A 118 -5.47 -25.79 2.53
C ILE A 118 -6.51 -24.97 1.77
N ILE A 119 -7.77 -25.00 2.20
CA ILE A 119 -8.86 -24.22 1.57
C ILE A 119 -8.51 -22.73 1.57
N VAL A 120 -8.08 -22.19 2.72
CA VAL A 120 -7.71 -20.78 2.84
C VAL A 120 -6.56 -20.41 1.89
N ASN A 121 -5.54 -21.24 1.78
CA ASN A 121 -4.41 -20.99 0.88
C ASN A 121 -4.82 -21.03 -0.59
N VAL A 122 -5.67 -21.97 -0.99
CA VAL A 122 -6.20 -22.04 -2.37
C VAL A 122 -7.08 -20.82 -2.68
N VAL A 123 -7.92 -20.42 -1.73
CA VAL A 123 -8.80 -19.25 -1.86
C VAL A 123 -8.00 -17.94 -1.95
N ASN A 124 -6.78 -17.88 -1.43
CA ASN A 124 -5.92 -16.70 -1.60
C ASN A 124 -5.44 -16.53 -3.05
N LEU A 125 -5.25 -17.62 -3.80
CA LEU A 125 -4.59 -17.58 -5.10
C LEU A 125 -5.42 -16.86 -6.17
N ILE A 126 -6.68 -17.27 -6.34
CA ILE A 126 -7.54 -16.77 -7.43
C ILE A 126 -7.81 -15.26 -7.30
N PRO A 127 -8.26 -14.73 -6.14
CA PRO A 127 -8.51 -13.31 -5.96
C PRO A 127 -7.24 -12.47 -6.15
N THR A 128 -6.09 -12.97 -5.69
CA THR A 128 -4.80 -12.28 -5.84
C THR A 128 -4.38 -12.15 -7.30
N MET A 129 -4.55 -13.20 -8.12
CA MET A 129 -4.25 -13.14 -9.55
C MET A 129 -5.14 -12.12 -10.28
N MET A 130 -6.40 -12.00 -9.86
CA MET A 130 -7.35 -11.10 -10.50
C MET A 130 -7.20 -9.64 -10.03
N ALA A 131 -6.60 -9.40 -8.87
CA ALA A 131 -6.53 -8.09 -8.21
C ALA A 131 -5.94 -6.99 -9.09
N GLY A 132 -4.89 -7.29 -9.87
CA GLY A 132 -4.28 -6.31 -10.77
C GLY A 132 -5.23 -5.84 -11.88
N VAL A 133 -5.94 -6.79 -12.51
CA VAL A 133 -6.92 -6.48 -13.57
C VAL A 133 -8.14 -5.76 -13.01
N LEU A 134 -8.62 -6.16 -11.83
CA LEU A 134 -9.74 -5.47 -11.21
C LEU A 134 -9.32 -4.07 -10.73
N GLY A 135 -8.10 -3.90 -10.23
CA GLY A 135 -7.59 -2.63 -9.71
C GLY A 135 -7.49 -1.57 -10.79
N THR A 136 -7.07 -1.96 -12.00
CA THR A 136 -7.04 -1.05 -13.15
C THR A 136 -8.45 -0.73 -13.66
N LYS A 137 -9.39 -1.68 -13.61
CA LYS A 137 -10.75 -1.50 -14.14
C LYS A 137 -11.70 -0.75 -13.18
N PHE A 138 -11.64 -1.04 -11.88
CA PHE A 138 -12.57 -0.52 -10.87
C PHE A 138 -11.99 0.62 -10.03
N GLY A 139 -10.67 0.80 -10.05
CA GLY A 139 -9.97 1.77 -9.20
C GLY A 139 -9.35 1.11 -7.97
N SER A 140 -8.06 1.37 -7.75
CA SER A 140 -7.27 0.76 -6.68
C SER A 140 -7.77 1.22 -5.32
N ARG A 141 -8.12 2.50 -5.18
CA ARG A 141 -8.68 3.04 -3.94
C ARG A 141 -10.03 2.39 -3.62
N LYS A 142 -10.96 2.35 -4.58
CA LYS A 142 -12.30 1.80 -4.36
C LYS A 142 -12.27 0.33 -3.97
N MET A 143 -11.45 -0.46 -4.66
CA MET A 143 -11.25 -1.87 -4.33
C MET A 143 -10.64 -2.07 -2.95
N MET A 144 -9.67 -1.25 -2.57
CA MET A 144 -9.06 -1.34 -1.26
C MET A 144 -10.07 -1.02 -0.15
N LEU A 145 -10.88 0.03 -0.31
CA LEU A 145 -11.94 0.37 0.65
C LEU A 145 -13.02 -0.72 0.73
N PHE A 146 -13.41 -1.29 -0.40
CA PHE A 146 -14.32 -2.43 -0.42
C PHE A 146 -13.72 -3.65 0.29
N GLY A 147 -12.43 -3.91 0.07
CA GLY A 147 -11.67 -4.94 0.78
C GLY A 147 -11.73 -4.80 2.29
N TYR A 148 -11.39 -3.61 2.82
CA TYR A 148 -11.50 -3.30 4.24
C TYR A 148 -12.91 -3.57 4.78
N PHE A 149 -13.95 -3.13 4.07
CA PHE A 149 -15.33 -3.33 4.48
C PHE A 149 -15.71 -4.82 4.56
N VAL A 150 -15.36 -5.61 3.55
CA VAL A 150 -15.61 -7.05 3.55
C VAL A 150 -14.81 -7.76 4.65
N MET A 151 -13.56 -7.35 4.87
CA MET A 151 -12.71 -7.89 5.94
C MET A 151 -13.27 -7.59 7.33
N ILE A 152 -13.87 -6.42 7.57
CA ILE A 152 -14.55 -6.08 8.83
C ILE A 152 -15.72 -7.04 9.09
N ILE A 153 -16.56 -7.28 8.07
CA ILE A 153 -17.70 -8.20 8.17
C ILE A 153 -17.21 -9.63 8.40
N ALA A 154 -16.18 -10.05 7.67
CA ALA A 154 -15.61 -11.38 7.80
C ALA A 154 -14.95 -11.60 9.18
N ALA A 155 -14.25 -10.59 9.72
CA ALA A 155 -13.68 -10.63 11.07
C ALA A 155 -14.75 -10.76 12.17
N ALA A 156 -15.88 -10.07 12.01
CA ALA A 156 -17.05 -10.24 12.89
C ALA A 156 -17.63 -11.66 12.77
N GLY A 157 -17.70 -12.19 11.55
CA GLY A 157 -18.13 -13.57 11.28
C GLY A 157 -17.21 -14.63 11.89
N ILE A 158 -15.89 -14.45 11.80
CA ILE A 158 -14.90 -15.31 12.47
C ILE A 158 -15.13 -15.29 13.98
N THR A 159 -15.23 -14.10 14.59
CA THR A 159 -15.49 -13.96 16.03
C THR A 159 -16.78 -14.68 16.43
N LEU A 160 -17.87 -14.46 15.69
CA LEU A 160 -19.14 -15.13 15.94
C LEU A 160 -19.01 -16.64 15.85
N SER A 161 -18.30 -17.16 14.84
CA SER A 161 -18.09 -18.59 14.63
C SER A 161 -17.33 -19.27 15.77
N LEU A 162 -16.39 -18.56 16.41
CA LEU A 162 -15.64 -19.04 17.57
C LEU A 162 -16.53 -19.09 18.81
N VAL A 163 -17.33 -18.05 19.04
CA VAL A 163 -18.27 -17.99 20.19
C VAL A 163 -19.33 -19.09 20.13
N ILE A 164 -19.91 -19.34 18.94
CA ILE A 164 -20.92 -20.40 18.74
C ILE A 164 -20.30 -21.80 18.53
N LYS A 165 -18.97 -21.88 18.36
CA LYS A 165 -18.21 -23.11 18.09
C LYS A 165 -18.73 -23.88 16.88
N VAL A 166 -18.89 -23.18 15.75
CA VAL A 166 -19.27 -23.81 14.48
C VAL A 166 -18.13 -23.70 13.47
N ALA A 167 -17.38 -24.80 13.37
CA ALA A 167 -16.28 -25.02 12.43
C ALA A 167 -16.54 -24.55 11.00
N ALA A 168 -17.69 -24.93 10.41
CA ALA A 168 -18.00 -24.60 9.03
C ALA A 168 -18.10 -23.08 8.80
N LEU A 169 -18.69 -22.34 9.74
CA LEU A 169 -18.77 -20.88 9.68
C LEU A 169 -17.38 -20.24 9.81
N SER A 170 -16.52 -20.79 10.66
CA SER A 170 -15.13 -20.32 10.80
C SER A 170 -14.35 -20.44 9.49
N ILE A 171 -14.45 -21.59 8.80
CA ILE A 171 -13.82 -21.78 7.49
C ILE A 171 -14.37 -20.77 6.47
N VAL A 172 -15.69 -20.63 6.36
CA VAL A 172 -16.32 -19.74 5.37
C VAL A 172 -15.91 -18.29 5.59
N PHE A 173 -15.98 -17.79 6.82
CA PHE A 173 -15.60 -16.40 7.11
C PHE A 173 -14.10 -16.18 7.01
N THR A 174 -13.26 -17.16 7.35
CA THR A 174 -11.80 -17.07 7.15
C THR A 174 -11.46 -17.06 5.66
N ALA A 175 -12.09 -17.91 4.86
CA ALA A 175 -11.93 -17.91 3.41
C ALA A 175 -12.39 -16.58 2.80
N LEU A 176 -13.52 -16.03 3.24
CA LEU A 176 -14.00 -14.72 2.82
C LEU A 176 -13.01 -13.60 3.22
N TYR A 177 -12.46 -13.68 4.43
CA TYR A 177 -11.45 -12.73 4.93
C TYR A 177 -10.20 -12.72 4.05
N VAL A 178 -9.68 -13.90 3.74
CA VAL A 178 -8.48 -14.07 2.91
C VAL A 178 -8.75 -13.73 1.44
N ALA A 179 -9.92 -14.08 0.91
CA ALA A 179 -10.32 -13.67 -0.44
C ALA A 179 -10.40 -12.14 -0.55
N ALA A 180 -11.01 -11.48 0.44
CA ALA A 180 -11.09 -10.04 0.53
C ALA A 180 -9.72 -9.39 0.56
N PHE A 181 -8.82 -9.90 1.40
CA PHE A 181 -7.43 -9.46 1.43
C PHE A 181 -6.73 -9.65 0.06
N GLY A 182 -6.89 -10.82 -0.54
CA GLY A 182 -6.22 -11.22 -1.78
C GLY A 182 -6.59 -10.34 -2.98
N PHE A 183 -7.87 -9.98 -3.17
CA PHE A 183 -8.22 -9.06 -4.26
C PHE A 183 -7.94 -7.59 -3.95
N SER A 184 -7.64 -7.23 -2.68
CA SER A 184 -7.51 -5.84 -2.23
C SER A 184 -6.15 -5.54 -1.59
N LEU A 185 -6.05 -5.51 -0.26
CA LEU A 185 -4.88 -5.09 0.50
C LEU A 185 -3.60 -5.87 0.16
N GLY A 186 -3.69 -7.15 -0.22
CA GLY A 186 -2.52 -7.97 -0.53
C GLY A 186 -1.67 -7.34 -1.64
N PRO A 187 -2.14 -7.36 -2.89
CA PRO A 187 -1.38 -6.83 -4.02
C PRO A 187 -1.49 -5.31 -4.17
N LEU A 188 -2.64 -4.69 -3.86
CA LEU A 188 -2.84 -3.26 -4.13
C LEU A 188 -1.99 -2.36 -3.25
N VAL A 189 -1.60 -2.78 -2.04
CA VAL A 189 -0.71 -2.00 -1.17
C VAL A 189 0.63 -1.70 -1.87
N PHE A 190 1.22 -2.68 -2.54
CA PHE A 190 2.49 -2.51 -3.25
C PHE A 190 2.35 -1.67 -4.52
N VAL A 191 1.24 -1.85 -5.25
CA VAL A 191 0.93 -1.07 -6.45
C VAL A 191 0.73 0.41 -6.07
N ILE A 192 -0.09 0.67 -5.06
CA ILE A 192 -0.36 2.03 -4.60
C ILE A 192 0.92 2.66 -4.02
N ALA A 193 1.65 1.96 -3.15
CA ALA A 193 2.87 2.49 -2.55
C ALA A 193 3.92 2.89 -3.61
N SER A 194 4.08 2.11 -4.67
CA SER A 194 5.03 2.45 -5.74
C SER A 194 4.55 3.62 -6.62
N SER A 195 3.24 3.81 -6.76
CA SER A 195 2.63 4.92 -7.51
C SER A 195 2.62 6.26 -6.78
N VAL A 196 2.67 6.25 -5.44
CA VAL A 196 2.59 7.45 -4.60
C VAL A 196 3.91 8.23 -4.58
N PHE A 197 5.05 7.57 -4.76
CA PHE A 197 6.36 8.21 -4.72
C PHE A 197 6.86 8.64 -6.12
N PRO A 198 7.50 9.83 -6.23
CA PRO A 198 8.19 10.26 -7.44
C PRO A 198 9.40 9.36 -7.73
N ASN A 199 9.89 9.38 -8.98
CA ASN A 199 10.91 8.42 -9.43
C ASN A 199 12.19 8.46 -8.60
N ASN A 200 12.66 9.66 -8.27
CA ASN A 200 13.88 9.91 -7.49
C ASN A 200 13.78 9.40 -6.03
N LEU A 201 12.60 9.41 -5.41
CA LEU A 201 12.39 8.98 -4.01
C LEU A 201 11.79 7.58 -3.88
N ARG A 202 11.26 7.00 -4.97
CA ARG A 202 10.52 5.73 -4.96
C ARG A 202 11.28 4.59 -4.31
N ALA A 203 12.57 4.44 -4.62
CA ALA A 203 13.38 3.36 -4.06
C ALA A 203 13.47 3.45 -2.53
N SER A 204 13.75 4.63 -1.99
CA SER A 204 13.82 4.86 -0.54
C SER A 204 12.45 4.75 0.13
N GLY A 205 11.40 5.27 -0.51
CA GLY A 205 10.03 5.20 -0.01
C GLY A 205 9.52 3.76 0.11
N ILE A 206 9.74 2.95 -0.93
CA ILE A 206 9.38 1.52 -0.93
C ILE A 206 10.20 0.76 0.12
N ALA A 207 11.51 1.02 0.25
CA ALA A 207 12.33 0.39 1.26
C ALA A 207 11.81 0.65 2.69
N LEU A 208 11.39 1.89 2.97
CA LEU A 208 10.81 2.25 4.26
C LEU A 208 9.44 1.58 4.47
N CYS A 209 8.60 1.52 3.44
CA CYS A 209 7.33 0.79 3.50
C CYS A 209 7.57 -0.69 3.80
N GLN A 210 8.57 -1.31 3.17
CA GLN A 210 8.91 -2.72 3.40
C GLN A 210 9.45 -2.95 4.82
N PHE A 211 10.24 -2.01 5.34
CA PHE A 211 10.68 -2.05 6.74
C PHE A 211 9.49 -2.02 7.71
N VAL A 212 8.57 -1.07 7.54
CA VAL A 212 7.33 -0.98 8.35
C VAL A 212 6.48 -2.24 8.21
N ASN A 213 6.43 -2.81 7.01
CA ASN A 213 5.73 -4.05 6.75
C ASN A 213 6.31 -5.23 7.57
N TRP A 214 7.62 -5.41 7.57
CA TRP A 214 8.26 -6.47 8.36
C TRP A 214 8.13 -6.25 9.86
N VAL A 215 8.22 -4.98 10.32
CA VAL A 215 7.97 -4.63 11.72
C VAL A 215 6.53 -4.95 12.11
N GLY A 216 5.55 -4.61 11.28
CA GLY A 216 4.14 -4.96 11.48
C GLY A 216 3.92 -6.47 11.54
N THR A 217 4.57 -7.22 10.66
CA THR A 217 4.56 -8.69 10.67
C THR A 217 5.07 -9.25 11.99
N LEU A 218 6.18 -8.72 12.52
CA LEU A 218 6.74 -9.12 13.81
C LEU A 218 5.77 -8.81 14.95
N ILE A 219 5.20 -7.59 14.98
CA ILE A 219 4.25 -7.16 16.01
C ILE A 219 3.04 -8.08 16.05
N VAL A 220 2.44 -8.39 14.90
CA VAL A 220 1.25 -9.26 14.83
C VAL A 220 1.62 -10.71 15.13
N GLY A 221 2.74 -11.20 14.58
CA GLY A 221 3.19 -12.57 14.78
C GLY A 221 3.45 -12.89 16.26
N ILE A 222 4.14 -12.00 16.98
CA ILE A 222 4.42 -12.21 18.41
C ILE A 222 3.24 -11.77 19.29
N GLY A 223 2.56 -10.70 18.92
CA GLY A 223 1.51 -10.09 19.73
C GLY A 223 0.18 -10.85 19.71
N TYR A 224 -0.19 -11.45 18.58
CA TYR A 224 -1.51 -12.08 18.43
C TYR A 224 -1.78 -13.19 19.46
N PRO A 225 -0.87 -14.12 19.76
CA PRO A 225 -1.11 -15.13 20.81
C PRO A 225 -1.47 -14.53 22.17
N HIS A 226 -0.86 -13.40 22.54
CA HIS A 226 -1.13 -12.71 23.80
C HIS A 226 -2.53 -12.09 23.80
N VAL A 227 -2.92 -11.48 22.67
CA VAL A 227 -4.27 -10.96 22.45
C VAL A 227 -5.30 -12.09 22.46
N ALA A 228 -5.05 -13.17 21.74
CA ALA A 228 -5.94 -14.33 21.68
C ALA A 228 -6.13 -14.97 23.06
N ASN A 229 -5.08 -15.05 23.88
CA ASN A 229 -5.18 -15.56 25.25
C ASN A 229 -5.96 -14.63 26.18
N ALA A 230 -5.84 -13.32 26.01
CA ALA A 230 -6.56 -12.34 26.84
C ALA A 230 -8.05 -12.23 26.47
N PHE A 231 -8.37 -12.30 25.18
CA PHE A 231 -9.73 -12.10 24.66
C PHE A 231 -10.49 -13.42 24.41
N GLY A 232 -9.81 -14.58 24.46
CA GLY A 232 -10.41 -15.88 24.19
C GLY A 232 -11.06 -15.93 22.81
N ASP A 233 -12.35 -16.29 22.77
CA ASP A 233 -13.15 -16.37 21.53
C ASP A 233 -13.33 -15.00 20.83
N TRP A 234 -13.02 -13.90 21.54
CA TRP A 234 -13.08 -12.53 21.01
C TRP A 234 -11.75 -12.03 20.45
N GLY A 235 -10.74 -12.90 20.31
CA GLY A 235 -9.38 -12.55 19.88
C GLY A 235 -9.27 -11.82 18.54
N PHE A 236 -10.31 -11.89 17.69
CA PHE A 236 -10.36 -11.22 16.39
C PHE A 236 -11.02 -9.83 16.42
N VAL A 237 -11.68 -9.44 17.51
CA VAL A 237 -12.33 -8.12 17.65
C VAL A 237 -11.36 -6.94 17.55
N PRO A 238 -10.13 -6.99 18.12
CA PRO A 238 -9.18 -5.89 17.96
C PRO A 238 -8.89 -5.55 16.49
N PHE A 239 -8.89 -6.55 15.60
CA PHE A 239 -8.70 -6.34 14.16
C PHE A 239 -9.88 -5.62 13.50
N ILE A 240 -11.11 -5.78 14.01
CA ILE A 240 -12.26 -5.01 13.53
C ILE A 240 -12.04 -3.52 13.79
N GLY A 241 -11.52 -3.18 14.98
CA GLY A 241 -11.20 -1.80 15.35
C GLY A 241 -10.10 -1.21 14.47
N THR A 242 -9.01 -1.94 14.26
CA THR A 242 -7.89 -1.47 13.41
C THR A 242 -8.34 -1.33 11.95
N LEU A 243 -9.05 -2.31 11.39
CA LEU A 243 -9.57 -2.27 10.02
C LEU A 243 -10.53 -1.08 9.82
N THR A 244 -11.39 -0.80 10.78
CA THR A 244 -12.32 0.34 10.72
C THR A 244 -11.57 1.67 10.74
N PHE A 245 -10.58 1.79 11.62
CA PHE A 245 -9.72 2.98 11.68
C PHE A 245 -9.00 3.21 10.34
N PHE A 246 -8.37 2.17 9.78
CA PHE A 246 -7.66 2.28 8.50
C PHE A 246 -8.59 2.50 7.31
N LEU A 247 -9.80 1.91 7.31
CA LEU A 247 -10.84 2.21 6.32
C LEU A 247 -11.13 3.71 6.28
N LEU A 248 -11.38 4.32 7.44
CA LEU A 248 -11.69 5.75 7.55
C LEU A 248 -10.49 6.61 7.14
N PHE A 249 -9.28 6.23 7.58
CA PHE A 249 -8.05 6.92 7.21
C PHE A 249 -7.83 6.90 5.69
N MET A 250 -7.89 5.72 5.08
CA MET A 250 -7.70 5.55 3.63
C MET A 250 -8.82 6.20 2.83
N HIS A 251 -10.04 6.18 3.35
CA HIS A 251 -11.15 6.89 2.71
C HIS A 251 -10.89 8.39 2.67
N LYS A 252 -10.27 8.98 3.70
CA LYS A 252 -10.00 10.42 3.75
C LYS A 252 -8.74 10.84 3.00
N TYR A 253 -7.64 10.11 3.16
CA TYR A 253 -6.31 10.57 2.76
C TYR A 253 -5.73 9.92 1.51
N LEU A 254 -6.25 8.76 1.07
CA LEU A 254 -5.72 8.11 -0.13
C LEU A 254 -6.46 8.64 -1.38
N PRO A 255 -5.78 9.29 -2.33
CA PRO A 255 -6.37 9.61 -3.64
C PRO A 255 -6.54 8.37 -4.51
N GLU A 256 -7.37 8.45 -5.55
CA GLU A 256 -7.42 7.40 -6.56
C GLU A 256 -6.14 7.47 -7.42
N THR A 257 -5.40 6.37 -7.50
CA THR A 257 -4.13 6.27 -8.25
C THR A 257 -4.28 5.50 -9.56
N SER A 258 -5.36 4.73 -9.74
CA SER A 258 -5.56 3.94 -10.97
C SER A 258 -5.73 4.82 -12.21
N GLY A 259 -4.98 4.49 -13.26
CA GLY A 259 -5.09 5.14 -14.57
C GLY A 259 -4.52 6.56 -14.61
N LYS A 260 -3.73 6.95 -13.60
CA LYS A 260 -3.10 8.27 -13.51
C LYS A 260 -1.60 8.20 -13.74
N THR A 261 -1.02 9.28 -14.25
CA THR A 261 0.43 9.42 -14.35
C THR A 261 1.04 9.72 -12.98
N GLY A 262 2.34 9.50 -12.83
CA GLY A 262 3.05 9.84 -11.59
C GLY A 262 2.87 11.32 -11.22
N GLU A 263 2.96 12.21 -12.20
CA GLU A 263 2.78 13.66 -12.04
C GLU A 263 1.37 14.03 -11.57
N GLU A 264 0.33 13.43 -12.15
CA GLU A 264 -1.05 13.66 -11.72
C GLU A 264 -1.26 13.22 -10.26
N ILE A 265 -0.61 12.13 -9.83
CA ILE A 265 -0.67 11.67 -8.44
C ILE A 265 0.03 12.69 -7.53
N GLN A 266 1.21 13.20 -7.91
CA GLN A 266 1.91 14.24 -7.15
C GLN A 266 1.04 15.50 -6.99
N GLU A 267 0.39 15.94 -8.06
CA GLU A 267 -0.49 17.12 -8.04
C GLU A 267 -1.70 16.92 -7.11
N LEU A 268 -2.29 15.71 -7.07
CA LEU A 268 -3.39 15.39 -6.17
C LEU A 268 -2.97 15.53 -4.70
N PHE A 269 -1.79 15.03 -4.34
CA PHE A 269 -1.28 15.16 -2.98
C PHE A 269 -0.92 16.61 -2.63
N ARG A 270 -0.36 17.37 -3.57
CA ARG A 270 -0.06 18.80 -3.38
C ARG A 270 -1.32 19.62 -3.12
N LYS A 271 -2.38 19.41 -3.91
CA LYS A 271 -3.70 20.02 -3.70
C LYS A 271 -4.30 19.67 -2.34
N GLN A 272 -4.17 18.40 -1.91
CA GLN A 272 -4.63 17.96 -0.59
C GLN A 272 -3.84 18.58 0.56
N ALA A 273 -2.52 18.73 0.43
CA ALA A 273 -1.68 19.37 1.44
C ALA A 273 -2.05 20.85 1.62
N GLN A 274 -2.28 21.57 0.52
CA GLN A 274 -2.70 22.98 0.53
C GLN A 274 -4.09 23.16 1.19
N GLN A 275 -5.05 22.29 0.87
CA GLN A 275 -6.39 22.34 1.49
C GLN A 275 -6.33 22.09 3.01
N GLN A 276 -5.43 21.22 3.47
CA GLN A 276 -5.24 20.95 4.90
C GLN A 276 -4.57 22.11 5.63
N GLN A 277 -3.65 22.83 5.00
CA GLN A 277 -3.07 24.05 5.56
C GLN A 277 -4.13 25.15 5.69
N GLN A 278 -4.96 25.35 4.67
CA GLN A 278 -6.06 26.34 4.71
C GLN A 278 -7.13 26.01 5.76
N SER A 279 -7.54 24.74 5.89
CA SER A 279 -8.49 24.31 6.93
C SER A 279 -7.89 24.34 8.35
N GLY A 280 -6.56 24.32 8.48
CA GLY A 280 -5.85 24.42 9.76
C GLY A 280 -5.77 25.87 10.27
N ASP A 281 -5.61 26.84 9.36
CA ASP A 281 -5.57 28.27 9.67
C ASP A 281 -6.97 28.88 9.94
N GLU A 282 -8.05 28.24 9.49
CA GLU A 282 -9.42 28.68 9.77
C GLU A 282 -9.96 28.28 11.15
N LYS A 283 -9.22 27.51 11.97
CA LYS A 283 -9.61 27.32 13.38
C LYS A 283 -9.36 28.63 14.13
N PRO A 284 -10.40 29.30 14.66
CA PRO A 284 -10.20 30.55 15.38
C PRO A 284 -9.28 30.27 16.55
N LYS A 285 -8.24 31.09 16.70
CA LYS A 285 -7.56 31.25 17.98
C LYS A 285 -8.64 31.67 18.97
N GLU A 286 -9.18 30.71 19.73
CA GLU A 286 -9.99 31.01 20.90
C GLU A 286 -9.16 31.95 21.76
N TYR A 287 -9.64 33.19 21.85
CA TYR A 287 -9.08 34.22 22.70
C TYR A 287 -9.13 33.74 24.16
N GLN A 288 -8.05 34.09 24.87
CA GLN A 288 -7.81 33.91 26.30
C GLN A 288 -9.01 34.19 27.19
#